data_AF-A0A821A963-F1
#
_entry.id   AF-A0A821A963-F1
#
_cell.length_a   1.000
_cell.length_b   1.000
_cell.length_c   1.000
_cell.angle_alpha   90.00
_cell.angle_beta   90.00
_cell.angle_gamma   90.00
#
_symmetry.space_group_name_H-M   'P 1'
#
loop_
_entity.id
_entity.type
_entity.pdbx_description
1 polymer ?
#
loop_
_entity_poly.entity_id
_entity_poly.type
_entity_poly.pdbx_seq_one_letter_code
_entity_poly.pdbx_strand_id
1 'polypeptide(L)'
;IIQLVNTTVSSSWTNDNPIYARPGVLYSNYYYDTFDLTVSMAGTYAIGSDSTIDTYGSLYNGSFVPGYPQMNLLIHNGGSESSSRQFQFQVYLEPHVRYILVATTYGTWTTGSYSVVVFGPQRITLIGTTIVVTTPLALITDDGYRTDPTSK
;
A
#
# COMPACT_ATOMS: atom_id res chain seq x y z
N ILE A 1 -32.96 -0.30 9.76
CA ILE A 1 -32.10 -1.21 8.98
C ILE A 1 -30.90 -0.39 8.53
N ILE A 2 -29.68 -0.73 8.94
CA ILE A 2 -28.46 -0.06 8.43
C ILE A 2 -28.14 -0.74 7.10
N GLN A 3 -28.19 0.02 5.99
CA GLN A 3 -27.83 -0.48 4.68
C GLN A 3 -26.33 -0.24 4.46
N LEU A 4 -25.53 -1.31 4.44
CA LEU A 4 -24.13 -1.22 4.04
C LEU A 4 -24.03 -1.08 2.52
N VAL A 5 -23.13 -0.22 2.06
CA VAL A 5 -22.83 -0.06 0.63
C VAL A 5 -21.41 -0.55 0.37
N ASN A 6 -21.20 -1.17 -0.79
CA ASN A 6 -19.87 -1.60 -1.20
C ASN A 6 -19.22 -0.68 -2.24
N THR A 7 -17.90 -0.64 -2.21
CA THR A 7 -17.02 -0.15 -3.27
C THR A 7 -16.05 -1.27 -3.63
N THR A 8 -15.84 -1.50 -4.93
CA THR A 8 -14.88 -2.49 -5.43
C THR A 8 -13.95 -1.86 -6.46
N VAL A 9 -12.66 -2.14 -6.35
CA VAL A 9 -11.63 -1.79 -7.33
C VAL A 9 -10.80 -3.03 -7.62
N SER A 10 -10.49 -3.28 -8.90
CA SER A 10 -9.70 -4.43 -9.34
C SER A 10 -8.37 -3.99 -9.94
N SER A 11 -7.31 -4.77 -9.71
CA SER A 11 -5.96 -4.54 -10.22
C SER A 11 -5.24 -5.88 -10.43
N SER A 12 -3.97 -5.85 -10.79
CA SER A 12 -3.11 -7.03 -10.88
C SER A 12 -1.67 -6.66 -10.55
N TRP A 13 -1.02 -7.47 -9.70
CA TRP A 13 0.43 -7.37 -9.49
C TRP A 13 1.16 -8.08 -10.63
N THR A 14 2.07 -7.39 -11.29
CA THR A 14 3.00 -7.87 -12.31
C THR A 14 4.45 -7.65 -11.83
N ASN A 15 5.43 -8.10 -12.63
CA ASN A 15 6.84 -7.88 -12.32
C ASN A 15 7.28 -6.40 -12.45
N ASP A 16 6.42 -5.54 -12.98
CA ASP A 16 6.68 -4.09 -13.10
C ASP A 16 6.19 -3.30 -11.89
N ASN A 17 5.40 -3.92 -11.01
CA ASN A 17 4.96 -3.28 -9.78
C ASN A 17 6.15 -3.01 -8.85
N PRO A 18 6.11 -1.91 -8.07
CA PRO A 18 7.11 -1.67 -7.06
C PRO A 18 7.04 -2.77 -5.99
N ILE A 19 8.18 -3.00 -5.33
CA ILE A 19 8.30 -3.97 -4.24
C ILE A 19 8.58 -3.28 -2.91
N TYR A 20 8.12 -3.88 -1.82
CA TYR A 20 8.43 -3.43 -0.47
C TYR A 20 8.51 -4.61 0.50
N ALA A 21 9.00 -4.34 1.70
CA ALA A 21 8.96 -5.28 2.81
C ALA A 21 7.64 -5.09 3.58
N ARG A 22 6.87 -6.16 3.77
CA ARG A 22 5.65 -6.09 4.61
C ARG A 22 6.01 -5.71 6.05
N PRO A 23 5.09 -5.11 6.82
CA PRO A 23 5.36 -4.80 8.22
C PRO A 23 5.76 -6.06 9.00
N GLY A 24 6.94 -6.01 9.63
CA GLY A 24 7.47 -7.11 10.44
C GLY A 24 8.31 -8.12 9.66
N VAL A 25 8.51 -7.90 8.35
CA VAL A 25 9.36 -8.71 7.48
C VAL A 25 10.59 -7.91 7.07
N LEU A 26 11.75 -8.58 6.94
CA LEU A 26 13.03 -7.93 6.65
C LEU A 26 13.31 -7.72 5.16
N TYR A 27 12.67 -8.48 4.27
CA TYR A 27 12.99 -8.53 2.86
C TYR A 27 11.94 -7.82 2.00
N SER A 28 12.40 -7.01 1.04
CA SER A 28 11.55 -6.31 0.07
C SER A 28 11.38 -7.14 -1.20
N ASN A 29 10.37 -8.00 -1.22
CA ASN A 29 10.10 -8.92 -2.34
C ASN A 29 8.60 -9.18 -2.55
N TYR A 30 7.77 -8.21 -2.16
CA TYR A 30 6.33 -8.25 -2.33
C TYR A 30 5.89 -7.11 -3.24
N TYR A 31 5.32 -7.46 -4.39
CA TYR A 31 4.69 -6.48 -5.29
C TYR A 31 3.49 -5.85 -4.60
N TYR A 32 3.34 -4.53 -4.73
CA TYR A 32 2.24 -3.83 -4.09
C TYR A 32 1.61 -2.77 -4.99
N ASP A 33 0.37 -2.46 -4.67
CA ASP A 33 -0.33 -1.26 -5.13
C ASP A 33 -0.70 -0.41 -3.91
N THR A 34 -0.85 0.89 -4.14
CA THR A 34 -1.39 1.82 -3.14
C THR A 34 -2.66 2.47 -3.61
N PHE A 35 -3.60 2.63 -2.68
CA PHE A 35 -4.86 3.32 -2.91
C PHE A 35 -5.01 4.45 -1.90
N ASP A 36 -5.19 5.66 -2.41
CA ASP A 36 -5.68 6.76 -1.60
C ASP A 36 -7.13 6.52 -1.25
N LEU A 37 -7.40 6.58 0.06
CA LEU A 37 -8.68 6.21 0.63
C LEU A 37 -9.23 7.38 1.44
N THR A 38 -10.42 7.83 1.06
CA THR A 38 -11.14 8.92 1.74
C THR A 38 -12.61 8.58 1.92
N VAL A 39 -13.15 8.86 3.10
CA VAL A 39 -14.57 8.68 3.44
C VAL A 39 -15.27 10.03 3.57
N SER A 40 -16.55 10.09 3.24
CA SER A 40 -17.41 11.26 3.49
C SER A 40 -18.22 11.16 4.78
N MET A 41 -18.28 9.97 5.38
CA MET A 41 -19.03 9.68 6.59
C MET A 41 -18.14 8.90 7.56
N ALA A 42 -18.13 9.32 8.82
CA ALA A 42 -17.41 8.60 9.85
C ALA A 42 -18.09 7.27 10.16
N GLY A 43 -17.31 6.22 10.44
CA GLY A 43 -17.87 4.94 10.83
C GLY A 43 -16.90 3.77 10.67
N THR A 44 -17.39 2.58 11.00
CA THR A 44 -16.63 1.36 10.81
C THR A 44 -16.78 0.85 9.38
N TYR A 45 -15.64 0.63 8.73
CA TYR A 45 -15.54 0.07 7.40
C TYR A 45 -14.87 -1.30 7.49
N ALA A 46 -15.42 -2.28 6.77
CA ALA A 46 -14.80 -3.58 6.56
C ALA A 46 -14.09 -3.54 5.19
N ILE A 47 -12.77 -3.73 5.21
CA ILE A 47 -11.92 -3.69 4.04
C ILE A 47 -11.33 -5.08 3.86
N GLY A 48 -11.38 -5.62 2.64
CA GLY A 48 -10.73 -6.87 2.31
C GLY A 48 -10.43 -7.01 0.83
N SER A 49 -10.01 -8.20 0.44
CA SER A 49 -9.78 -8.53 -0.96
C SER A 49 -10.50 -9.79 -1.42
N ASP A 50 -10.53 -9.95 -2.74
CA ASP A 50 -10.95 -11.16 -3.43
C ASP A 50 -9.92 -11.50 -4.51
N SER A 51 -9.38 -12.72 -4.46
CA SER A 51 -8.35 -13.22 -5.35
C SER A 51 -8.24 -14.75 -5.26
N THR A 52 -7.62 -15.37 -6.27
CA THR A 52 -7.22 -16.78 -6.24
C THR A 52 -5.87 -17.01 -5.58
N ILE A 53 -5.14 -15.93 -5.26
CA ILE A 53 -3.85 -15.98 -4.55
C ILE A 53 -3.98 -15.41 -3.14
N ASP A 54 -3.06 -15.82 -2.26
CA ASP A 54 -3.01 -15.33 -0.89
C ASP A 54 -2.60 -13.84 -0.87
N THR A 55 -3.39 -13.02 -0.20
CA THR A 55 -3.18 -11.58 -0.16
C THR A 55 -2.90 -11.06 1.24
N TYR A 56 -2.36 -9.86 1.30
CA TYR A 56 -2.01 -9.15 2.51
C TYR A 56 -2.35 -7.67 2.34
N GLY A 57 -2.93 -7.08 3.37
CA GLY A 57 -3.35 -5.69 3.36
C GLY A 57 -2.79 -4.92 4.54
N SER A 58 -2.51 -3.64 4.33
CA SER A 58 -2.12 -2.71 5.40
C SER A 58 -2.75 -1.36 5.16
N LEU A 59 -3.21 -0.72 6.22
CA LEU A 59 -3.79 0.62 6.17
C LEU A 59 -2.94 1.57 7.00
N TYR A 60 -2.65 2.73 6.41
CA TYR A 60 -1.81 3.77 6.99
C TYR A 60 -2.58 5.06 7.17
N ASN A 61 -2.22 5.82 8.21
CA ASN A 61 -2.74 7.18 8.44
C ASN A 61 -1.87 8.22 7.71
N GLY A 62 -2.43 8.92 6.74
CA GLY A 62 -1.80 10.04 6.03
C GLY A 62 -0.72 9.66 5.01
N SER A 63 0.26 8.85 5.38
CA SER A 63 1.41 8.50 4.52
C SER A 63 1.89 7.06 4.69
N PHE A 64 2.41 6.50 3.60
CA PHE A 64 3.06 5.20 3.52
C PHE A 64 4.46 5.42 2.93
N VAL A 65 5.47 4.86 3.60
CA VAL A 65 6.86 4.91 3.13
C VAL A 65 7.35 3.47 2.95
N PRO A 66 7.57 2.98 1.72
CA PRO A 66 7.93 1.59 1.46
C PRO A 66 9.17 1.09 2.23
N GLY A 67 10.14 1.98 2.47
CA GLY A 67 11.34 1.67 3.26
C GLY A 67 11.13 1.64 4.78
N TYR A 68 9.99 2.13 5.27
CA TYR A 68 9.62 2.16 6.68
C TYR A 68 8.16 1.71 6.86
N PRO A 69 7.82 0.44 6.56
CA PRO A 69 6.44 -0.07 6.53
C PRO A 69 5.74 -0.09 7.90
N GLN A 70 6.44 0.22 8.99
CA GLN A 70 5.87 0.38 10.33
C GLN A 70 5.40 1.82 10.59
N MET A 71 5.90 2.79 9.82
CA MET A 71 5.60 4.20 10.03
C MET A 71 4.13 4.46 9.66
N ASN A 72 3.38 5.07 10.59
CA ASN A 72 1.95 5.42 10.44
C ASN A 72 1.00 4.23 10.17
N LEU A 73 1.44 3.00 10.46
CA LEU A 73 0.62 1.81 10.32
C LEU A 73 -0.55 1.84 11.32
N LEU A 74 -1.77 1.72 10.83
CA LEU A 74 -2.98 1.61 11.67
C LEU A 74 -3.33 0.15 11.94
N ILE A 75 -3.38 -0.63 10.87
CA ILE A 75 -3.78 -2.03 10.92
C ILE A 75 -3.20 -2.75 9.71
N HIS A 76 -2.92 -4.04 9.87
CA HIS A 76 -2.51 -4.92 8.81
C HIS A 76 -3.00 -6.33 9.10
N ASN A 77 -3.27 -7.08 8.05
CA ASN A 77 -3.67 -8.47 8.18
C ASN A 77 -3.23 -9.23 6.93
N GLY A 78 -2.66 -10.41 7.15
CA GLY A 78 -2.52 -11.43 6.11
C GLY A 78 -3.64 -12.42 6.28
N GLY A 79 -4.24 -12.87 5.18
CA GLY A 79 -5.36 -13.81 5.23
C GLY A 79 -5.09 -15.16 5.92
N SER A 80 -3.94 -15.38 6.56
CA SER A 80 -3.65 -16.56 7.39
C SER A 80 -4.68 -16.79 8.50
N GLU A 81 -5.38 -15.75 8.95
CA GLU A 81 -6.46 -15.85 9.94
C GLU A 81 -7.84 -16.10 9.31
N SER A 82 -7.95 -16.08 7.98
CA SER A 82 -9.19 -16.31 7.23
C SER A 82 -9.10 -17.60 6.40
N SER A 83 -10.19 -18.34 6.29
CA SER A 83 -10.23 -19.55 5.45
C SER A 83 -10.06 -19.23 3.95
N SER A 84 -10.29 -17.98 3.55
CA SER A 84 -10.16 -17.51 2.16
C SER A 84 -8.73 -17.08 1.79
N ARG A 85 -7.82 -16.95 2.77
CA ARG A 85 -6.46 -16.41 2.58
C ARG A 85 -6.43 -15.02 1.96
N GLN A 86 -7.55 -14.31 2.07
CA GLN A 86 -7.69 -12.93 1.68
C GLN A 86 -7.51 -12.03 2.89
N PHE A 87 -6.81 -10.90 2.73
CA PHE A 87 -6.75 -9.93 3.81
C PHE A 87 -8.16 -9.40 4.09
N GLN A 88 -8.46 -9.22 5.37
CA GLN A 88 -9.69 -8.61 5.82
C GLN A 88 -9.47 -7.96 7.18
N PHE A 89 -9.95 -6.74 7.34
CA PHE A 89 -9.94 -6.05 8.64
C PHE A 89 -11.09 -5.03 8.72
N GLN A 90 -11.45 -4.68 9.95
CA GLN A 90 -12.40 -3.63 10.26
C GLN A 90 -11.68 -2.44 10.90
N VAL A 91 -12.03 -1.24 10.48
CA VAL A 91 -11.38 -0.01 10.96
C VAL A 91 -12.40 1.12 11.03
N TYR A 92 -12.29 1.96 12.06
CA TYR A 92 -13.05 3.20 12.14
C TYR A 92 -12.34 4.29 11.34
N LEU A 93 -13.04 4.90 10.39
CA LEU A 93 -12.51 5.96 9.52
C LEU A 93 -13.26 7.26 9.76
N GLU A 94 -12.53 8.36 9.66
CA GLU A 94 -13.06 9.72 9.81
C GLU A 94 -13.00 10.48 8.49
N PRO A 95 -14.01 11.33 8.20
CA PRO A 95 -13.99 12.16 7.02
C PRO A 95 -12.87 13.21 7.10
N HIS A 96 -12.37 13.64 5.94
CA HIS A 96 -11.25 14.59 5.80
C HIS A 96 -9.88 14.08 6.30
N VAL A 97 -9.79 12.84 6.77
CA VAL A 97 -8.52 12.16 7.01
C VAL A 97 -8.14 11.38 5.75
N ARG A 98 -6.88 11.55 5.32
CA ARG A 98 -6.32 10.75 4.23
C ARG A 98 -5.79 9.44 4.79
N TYR A 99 -6.20 8.32 4.21
CA TYR A 99 -5.60 7.03 4.50
C TYR A 99 -4.99 6.43 3.24
N ILE A 100 -3.99 5.57 3.42
CA ILE A 100 -3.37 4.84 2.32
C ILE A 100 -3.55 3.35 2.59
N LEU A 101 -4.28 2.67 1.70
CA LEU A 101 -4.35 1.22 1.67
C LEU A 101 -3.21 0.70 0.79
N VAL A 102 -2.39 -0.18 1.35
CA VAL A 102 -1.41 -0.96 0.61
C VAL A 102 -1.96 -2.37 0.44
N ALA A 103 -2.18 -2.77 -0.80
CA ALA A 103 -2.57 -4.14 -1.14
C ALA A 103 -1.36 -4.86 -1.73
N THR A 104 -1.07 -6.06 -1.23
CA THR A 104 0.07 -6.86 -1.67
C THR A 104 -0.23 -8.36 -1.58
N THR A 105 0.70 -9.18 -2.04
CA THR A 105 0.65 -10.63 -1.93
C THR A 105 1.19 -11.13 -0.59
N TYR A 106 0.73 -12.30 -0.16
CA TYR A 106 1.32 -12.97 1.01
C TYR A 106 2.63 -13.70 0.66
N GLY A 107 2.69 -14.30 -0.54
CA GLY A 107 3.86 -14.96 -1.10
C GLY A 107 4.83 -13.98 -1.76
N THR A 108 6.13 -14.24 -1.64
CA THR A 108 7.16 -13.42 -2.28
C THR A 108 7.13 -13.59 -3.80
N TRP A 109 7.43 -12.55 -4.57
CA TRP A 109 7.49 -12.57 -6.05
C TRP A 109 6.22 -13.11 -6.72
N THR A 110 5.10 -13.08 -6.01
CA THR A 110 3.83 -13.62 -6.51
C THR A 110 3.10 -12.54 -7.28
N THR A 111 2.69 -12.86 -8.51
CA THR A 111 1.86 -12.01 -9.38
C THR A 111 0.46 -12.57 -9.46
N GLY A 112 -0.52 -11.72 -9.73
CA GLY A 112 -1.91 -12.18 -9.91
C GLY A 112 -2.90 -11.04 -9.85
N SER A 113 -4.10 -11.34 -10.33
CA SER A 113 -5.23 -10.42 -10.29
C SER A 113 -5.94 -10.47 -8.95
N TYR A 114 -6.45 -9.32 -8.52
CA TYR A 114 -7.18 -9.21 -7.27
C TYR A 114 -8.18 -8.05 -7.34
N SER A 115 -9.14 -8.06 -6.41
CA SER A 115 -10.00 -6.93 -6.14
C SER A 115 -9.92 -6.53 -4.68
N VAL A 116 -9.97 -5.23 -4.39
CA VAL A 116 -10.25 -4.68 -3.06
C VAL A 116 -11.74 -4.46 -2.96
N VAL A 117 -12.34 -4.95 -1.87
CA VAL A 117 -13.76 -4.80 -1.57
C VAL A 117 -13.90 -4.10 -0.22
N VAL A 118 -14.67 -3.01 -0.19
CA VAL A 118 -14.93 -2.24 1.03
C VAL A 118 -16.42 -2.17 1.28
N PHE A 119 -16.85 -2.50 2.49
CA PHE A 119 -18.21 -2.31 2.99
C PHE A 119 -18.21 -1.25 4.08
N GLY A 120 -19.20 -0.36 4.07
CA GLY A 120 -19.33 0.65 5.10
C GLY A 120 -20.68 1.36 5.08
N PRO A 121 -20.86 2.35 5.98
CA PRO A 121 -22.09 3.15 6.06
C PRO A 121 -22.34 4.00 4.80
N GLN A 122 -21.29 4.28 4.02
CA GLN A 122 -21.38 4.96 2.73
C GLN A 122 -20.29 4.44 1.78
N ARG A 123 -20.47 4.65 0.47
CA ARG A 123 -19.41 4.42 -0.52
C ARG A 123 -18.16 5.22 -0.17
N ILE A 124 -17.04 4.56 -0.36
CA ILE A 124 -15.70 5.14 -0.20
C ILE A 124 -15.11 5.49 -1.55
N THR A 125 -14.23 6.49 -1.57
CA THR A 125 -13.38 6.79 -2.71
C THR A 125 -12.05 6.06 -2.54
N LEU A 126 -11.70 5.26 -3.55
CA LEU A 126 -10.45 4.52 -3.65
C LEU A 126 -9.79 4.91 -4.98
N ILE A 127 -8.62 5.53 -4.92
CA ILE A 127 -7.88 5.97 -6.12
C ILE A 127 -6.53 5.27 -6.13
N GLY A 128 -6.30 4.43 -7.14
CA GLY A 128 -4.99 3.79 -7.35
C GLY A 128 -3.92 4.84 -7.62
N THR A 129 -2.79 4.72 -6.93
CA THR A 129 -1.67 5.65 -7.03
C THR A 129 -0.43 4.92 -7.53
N THR A 130 0.14 5.42 -8.62
CA THR A 130 1.48 5.00 -9.05
C THR A 130 2.50 5.69 -8.16
N ILE A 131 3.22 4.94 -7.32
CA ILE A 131 4.32 5.53 -6.55
C ILE A 131 5.45 5.87 -7.51
N VAL A 132 5.64 7.17 -7.77
CA VAL A 132 6.85 7.67 -8.42
C VAL A 132 7.95 7.64 -7.37
N VAL A 133 8.80 6.61 -7.41
CA VAL A 133 10.00 6.56 -6.56
C VAL A 133 10.91 7.70 -6.99
N THR A 134 10.85 8.82 -6.27
CA THR A 134 11.86 9.86 -6.37
C THR A 134 13.03 9.39 -5.52
N THR A 135 14.09 8.90 -6.17
CA THR A 135 15.37 8.79 -5.50
C THR A 135 15.78 10.21 -5.09
N PRO A 136 16.19 10.47 -3.84
CA PRO A 136 16.81 11.74 -3.49
C PRO A 136 17.98 11.95 -4.45
N LEU A 137 18.04 13.12 -5.10
CA LEU A 137 19.24 13.55 -5.81
C LEU A 137 20.40 13.34 -4.83
N ALA A 138 21.33 12.46 -5.19
CA ALA A 138 22.61 12.43 -4.50
C ALA A 138 23.12 13.87 -4.53
N LEU A 139 23.41 14.44 -3.36
CA LEU A 139 24.20 15.65 -3.27
C LEU A 139 25.50 15.32 -3.99
N ILE A 140 25.64 15.82 -5.23
CA ILE A 140 26.94 15.92 -5.87
C ILE A 140 27.68 16.90 -4.98
N THR A 141 28.46 16.39 -4.03
CA THR A 141 29.57 17.16 -3.48
C THR A 141 30.54 17.31 -4.65
N ASP A 142 30.44 18.45 -5.32
CA ASP A 142 31.48 18.93 -6.22
C ASP A 142 32.72 19.19 -5.37
N ASP A 143 33.43 18.11 -5.04
CA ASP A 143 34.77 18.16 -4.49
C ASP A 143 35.65 18.48 -5.69
N GLY A 144 35.63 19.77 -6.06
CA GLY A 144 36.36 20.33 -7.18
C GLY A 144 37.85 20.02 -7.05
N TYR A 145 38.29 18.92 -7.66
CA TYR A 145 39.71 18.69 -7.88
C TYR A 145 40.11 19.32 -9.22
N ARG A 146 40.42 20.61 -9.15
CA ARG A 146 41.14 21.33 -10.21
C ARG A 146 42.43 21.90 -9.66
N THR A 147 43.54 21.21 -9.95
CA THR A 147 44.88 21.76 -10.21
C THR A 147 45.62 20.69 -11.04
N ASP A 148 46.32 20.90 -12.14
CA ASP A 148 46.57 21.97 -13.12
C ASP A 148 47.38 21.26 -14.23
N PRO A 149 47.26 21.56 -15.54
CA PRO A 149 48.05 20.89 -16.55
C PRO A 149 49.44 21.54 -16.70
N THR A 150 50.45 20.70 -16.89
CA THR A 150 51.81 20.98 -17.42
C THR A 150 52.87 21.61 -16.50
N SER A 151 53.94 20.85 -16.27
CA SER A 151 55.30 21.37 -16.09
C SER A 151 56.35 20.27 -16.39
N LYS A 152 56.95 20.39 -17.58
CA LYS A 152 58.24 19.83 -18.08
C LYS A 152 58.46 18.33 -18.12
#